data_AF-A0A9W8PNJ0-F1
#
_entry.id   AF-A0A9W8PNJ0-F1
#
_cell.length_a   1.000
_cell.length_b   1.000
_cell.length_c   1.000
_cell.angle_alpha   90.00
_cell.angle_beta   90.00
_cell.angle_gamma   90.00
#
_symmetry.space_group_name_H-M   'P 1'
#
loop_
_entity.id
_entity.type
_entity.pdbx_description
1 polymer ?
#
loop_
_entity_poly.entity_id
_entity_poly.type
_entity_poly.pdbx_seq_one_letter_code
_entity_poly.pdbx_strand_id
1 'polypeptide(L)'
;MASRPVVSASAPAWIKGWAKENTDFTPVGLNDYVPPAPQLEDEPVEPVARTARVAWVAAEDRLCDNAKVRLSAKAPETLTLSARTWKCEMDNMFSPSDREPDLVSTDGNPHATRQDKRLTEHVNDQTRTQFEKRSASRGATIISEFAKQLAQTNPDEWADYLHAYRQKLHDPEMFDLNHVRNNQFARDLLSHVLIDKVKIVCCTPIALEQIVSHTGLQVDFVIIDDAHLMTDAMTAVVMSKCPRASLLLVGDTKSPQRVPSLLERMENAGAITHHLKSDYRSG
;
A
#
# COMPACT_ATOMS: atom_id res chain seq x y z
N MET A 1 -32.17 -21.32 4.13
CA MET A 1 -32.07 -20.76 2.77
C MET A 1 -31.13 -19.57 2.85
N ALA A 2 -29.91 -19.70 2.34
CA ALA A 2 -28.88 -18.68 2.46
C ALA A 2 -29.04 -17.60 1.37
N SER A 3 -28.93 -16.34 1.78
CA SER A 3 -28.91 -15.20 0.87
C SER A 3 -27.68 -15.27 -0.05
N ARG A 4 -27.87 -15.02 -1.34
CA ARG A 4 -26.80 -15.02 -2.35
C ARG A 4 -25.78 -13.91 -2.02
N PRO A 5 -24.48 -14.09 -2.34
CA PRO A 5 -23.51 -13.02 -2.15
C PRO A 5 -23.87 -11.81 -3.03
N VAL A 6 -23.50 -10.60 -2.59
CA VAL A 6 -23.85 -9.35 -3.28
C VAL A 6 -22.57 -8.60 -3.60
N VAL A 7 -22.33 -8.37 -4.89
CA VAL A 7 -21.27 -7.47 -5.36
C VAL A 7 -21.83 -6.05 -5.37
N SER A 8 -21.17 -5.11 -4.69
CA SER A 8 -21.58 -3.71 -4.68
C SER A 8 -21.70 -3.15 -6.10
N ALA A 9 -22.74 -2.35 -6.35
CA ALA A 9 -22.91 -1.61 -7.60
C ALA A 9 -21.73 -0.66 -7.87
N SER A 10 -20.99 -0.23 -6.84
CA SER A 10 -19.81 0.65 -6.94
C SER A 10 -18.50 -0.09 -7.25
N ALA A 11 -18.49 -1.42 -7.36
CA ALA A 11 -17.25 -2.17 -7.61
C ALA A 11 -16.65 -1.86 -9.01
N PRO A 12 -15.31 -1.79 -9.14
CA PRO A 12 -14.61 -1.70 -10.43
C PRO A 12 -15.04 -2.79 -11.41
N ALA A 13 -15.06 -2.46 -12.70
CA ALA A 13 -15.56 -3.36 -13.77
C ALA A 13 -14.82 -4.71 -13.82
N TRP A 14 -13.52 -4.74 -13.50
CA TRP A 14 -12.75 -5.98 -13.48
C TRP A 14 -13.08 -6.87 -12.27
N ILE A 15 -13.50 -6.30 -11.13
CA ILE A 15 -14.00 -7.08 -9.97
C ILE A 15 -15.36 -7.68 -10.31
N LYS A 16 -16.23 -6.91 -10.99
CA LYS A 16 -17.50 -7.41 -11.53
C LYS A 16 -17.29 -8.50 -12.58
N GLY A 17 -16.29 -8.32 -13.46
CA GLY A 17 -15.89 -9.31 -14.46
C GLY A 17 -15.38 -10.60 -13.82
N TRP A 18 -14.47 -10.49 -12.85
CA TRP A 18 -13.98 -11.62 -12.08
C TRP A 18 -15.10 -12.35 -11.32
N ALA A 19 -16.04 -11.62 -10.70
CA ALA A 19 -17.17 -12.20 -9.99
C ALA A 19 -18.16 -12.90 -10.93
N LYS A 20 -18.39 -12.34 -12.13
CA LYS A 20 -19.26 -12.88 -13.19
C LYS A 20 -18.67 -14.14 -13.82
N GLU A 21 -17.35 -14.21 -13.98
CA GLU A 21 -16.66 -15.38 -14.53
C GLU A 21 -16.63 -16.57 -13.55
N ASN A 22 -16.88 -16.33 -12.26
CA ASN A 22 -16.70 -17.35 -11.21
C ASN A 22 -17.98 -17.69 -10.41
N THR A 23 -19.13 -17.05 -10.64
CA THR A 23 -20.43 -17.36 -10.00
C THR A 23 -21.63 -16.65 -10.67
N ASP A 24 -22.81 -17.30 -10.70
CA ASP A 24 -24.09 -16.74 -11.17
C ASP A 24 -24.65 -15.69 -10.18
N PHE A 25 -24.31 -14.41 -10.38
CA PHE A 25 -24.87 -13.28 -9.62
C PHE A 25 -25.99 -12.56 -10.39
N THR A 26 -27.09 -12.26 -9.70
CA THR A 26 -28.18 -11.39 -10.21
C THR A 26 -28.10 -10.00 -9.57
N PRO A 27 -28.13 -8.90 -10.34
CA PRO A 27 -28.29 -7.55 -9.78
C PRO A 27 -29.70 -7.39 -9.21
N VAL A 28 -29.83 -6.76 -8.04
CA VAL A 28 -31.13 -6.42 -7.44
C VAL A 28 -31.51 -5.00 -7.87
N GLY A 29 -32.63 -4.88 -8.58
CA GLY A 29 -33.31 -3.59 -8.80
C GLY A 29 -34.20 -3.28 -7.60
N LEU A 30 -34.07 -2.07 -7.05
CA LEU A 30 -35.04 -1.53 -6.08
C LEU A 30 -36.29 -1.08 -6.84
N ASN A 31 -37.45 -1.66 -6.49
CA ASN A 31 -38.74 -1.02 -6.66
C ASN A 31 -39.59 -1.42 -5.46
N ASP A 32 -39.95 -0.45 -4.63
CA ASP A 32 -41.25 -0.40 -3.96
C ASP A 32 -41.53 1.03 -3.48
N TYR A 33 -42.79 1.42 -3.63
CA TYR A 33 -43.34 2.78 -3.70
C TYR A 33 -43.74 3.33 -2.32
N VAL A 34 -43.50 4.63 -2.07
CA VAL A 34 -44.04 5.40 -0.93
C VAL A 34 -44.50 6.79 -1.43
N PRO A 35 -45.71 7.28 -1.06
CA PRO A 35 -46.33 8.48 -1.65
C PRO A 35 -45.77 9.82 -1.12
N PRO A 36 -46.06 10.97 -1.77
CA PRO A 36 -45.25 12.18 -1.65
C PRO A 36 -45.71 13.13 -0.55
N ALA A 37 -44.75 13.79 0.11
CA ALA A 37 -44.92 14.99 0.91
C ALA A 37 -43.67 15.89 0.74
N PRO A 38 -43.78 17.20 1.03
CA PRO A 38 -43.61 18.31 0.09
C PRO A 38 -42.16 18.62 -0.30
N GLN A 39 -42.03 19.21 -1.49
CA GLN A 39 -40.79 19.57 -2.17
C GLN A 39 -39.97 20.60 -1.38
N LEU A 40 -38.81 20.17 -0.88
CA LEU A 40 -37.64 21.02 -0.67
C LEU A 40 -36.72 20.76 -1.86
N GLU A 41 -36.51 21.78 -2.67
CA GLU A 41 -35.57 21.77 -3.79
C GLU A 41 -34.13 21.74 -3.23
N ASP A 42 -33.68 20.57 -2.78
CA ASP A 42 -32.26 20.24 -2.77
C ASP A 42 -31.96 19.70 -4.18
N GLU A 43 -31.28 20.50 -5.00
CA GLU A 43 -30.71 19.99 -6.25
C GLU A 43 -29.89 18.73 -5.93
N PRO A 44 -30.16 17.59 -6.58
CA PRO A 44 -29.38 16.38 -6.36
C PRO A 44 -27.97 16.65 -6.85
N VAL A 45 -27.06 16.91 -5.93
CA VAL A 45 -25.62 16.83 -6.17
C VAL A 45 -25.36 15.40 -6.61
N GLU A 46 -25.24 15.17 -7.92
CA GLU A 46 -24.84 13.88 -8.44
C GLU A 46 -23.57 13.46 -7.69
N PRO A 47 -23.55 12.29 -7.02
CA PRO A 47 -22.35 11.84 -6.34
C PRO A 47 -21.30 11.65 -7.42
N VAL A 48 -20.35 12.57 -7.49
CA VAL A 48 -19.19 12.50 -8.38
C VAL A 48 -18.65 11.09 -8.24
N ALA A 49 -18.70 10.32 -9.34
CA ALA A 49 -18.35 8.91 -9.37
C ALA A 49 -16.87 8.75 -9.01
N ARG A 50 -16.58 8.71 -7.71
CA ARG A 50 -15.23 8.53 -7.21
C ARG A 50 -14.84 7.09 -7.52
N THR A 51 -13.77 6.94 -8.30
CA THR A 51 -13.23 5.61 -8.59
C THR A 51 -12.82 4.97 -7.26
N ALA A 52 -13.36 3.78 -6.98
CA ALA A 52 -13.08 3.05 -5.75
C ALA A 52 -11.57 2.82 -5.58
N ARG A 53 -11.05 3.04 -4.37
CA ARG A 53 -9.64 2.81 -4.00
C ARG A 53 -9.48 1.45 -3.35
N VAL A 54 -8.48 0.71 -3.81
CA VAL A 54 -8.19 -0.64 -3.35
C VAL A 54 -6.89 -0.67 -2.57
N ALA A 55 -6.91 -1.25 -1.38
CA ALA A 55 -5.70 -1.67 -0.69
C ALA A 55 -5.47 -3.15 -0.92
N TRP A 56 -4.32 -3.49 -1.52
CA TRP A 56 -3.83 -4.86 -1.63
C TRP A 56 -2.82 -5.09 -0.51
N VAL A 57 -3.17 -5.95 0.44
CA VAL A 57 -2.41 -6.16 1.66
C VAL A 57 -1.81 -7.55 1.68
N ALA A 58 -0.53 -7.66 2.02
CA ALA A 58 0.14 -8.93 2.25
C ALA A 58 1.04 -8.85 3.50
N ALA A 59 1.41 -10.01 4.05
CA ALA A 59 2.17 -10.08 5.30
C ALA A 59 3.55 -9.39 5.22
N GLU A 60 4.18 -9.42 4.04
CA GLU A 60 5.55 -8.97 3.82
C GLU A 60 5.69 -8.08 2.57
N ASP A 61 6.65 -7.17 2.60
CA ASP A 61 6.94 -6.24 1.50
C ASP A 61 7.21 -6.95 0.17
N ARG A 62 7.92 -8.09 0.21
CA ARG A 62 8.21 -8.90 -0.99
C ARG A 62 6.93 -9.45 -1.64
N LEU A 63 5.94 -9.82 -0.83
CA LEU A 63 4.65 -10.30 -1.34
C LEU A 63 3.86 -9.16 -1.99
N CYS A 64 3.90 -7.97 -1.38
CA CYS A 64 3.33 -6.76 -1.96
C CYS A 64 3.97 -6.42 -3.33
N ASP A 65 5.30 -6.54 -3.44
CA ASP A 65 6.01 -6.27 -4.69
C ASP A 65 5.62 -7.28 -5.79
N ASN A 66 5.55 -8.57 -5.43
CA ASN A 66 5.08 -9.61 -6.35
C ASN A 66 3.64 -9.38 -6.80
N ALA A 67 2.74 -8.97 -5.88
CA ALA A 67 1.37 -8.61 -6.21
C ALA A 67 1.32 -7.41 -7.17
N LYS A 68 2.11 -6.37 -6.89
CA LYS A 68 2.21 -5.19 -7.75
C LYS A 68 2.63 -5.56 -9.17
N VAL A 69 3.63 -6.43 -9.34
CA VAL A 69 4.08 -6.88 -10.68
C VAL A 69 2.93 -7.59 -11.41
N ARG A 70 2.23 -8.52 -10.75
CA ARG A 70 1.08 -9.25 -11.31
C ARG A 70 -0.05 -8.29 -11.70
N LEU A 71 -0.37 -7.32 -10.84
CA LEU A 71 -1.44 -6.36 -11.06
C LEU A 71 -1.13 -5.40 -12.22
N SER A 72 0.08 -4.85 -12.27
CA SER A 72 0.49 -3.98 -13.39
C SER A 72 0.52 -4.72 -14.72
N ALA A 73 0.83 -6.01 -14.74
CA ALA A 73 0.77 -6.81 -15.96
C ALA A 73 -0.69 -7.04 -16.42
N LYS A 74 -1.62 -7.17 -15.48
CA LYS A 74 -3.03 -7.48 -15.77
C LYS A 74 -3.88 -6.24 -16.08
N ALA A 75 -3.52 -5.09 -15.49
CA ALA A 75 -4.22 -3.82 -15.64
C ALA A 75 -3.20 -2.66 -15.75
N PRO A 76 -2.48 -2.55 -16.89
CA PRO A 76 -1.42 -1.55 -17.08
C PRO A 76 -1.92 -0.10 -17.03
N GLU A 77 -3.19 0.14 -17.36
CA GLU A 77 -3.84 1.45 -17.31
C GLU A 77 -4.17 1.89 -15.87
N THR A 78 -4.13 0.97 -14.90
CA THR A 78 -4.45 1.26 -13.50
C THR A 78 -3.18 1.55 -12.71
N LEU A 79 -3.03 2.79 -12.22
CA LEU A 79 -1.88 3.17 -11.39
C LEU A 79 -1.86 2.38 -10.08
N THR A 80 -0.93 1.43 -10.03
CA THR A 80 -0.69 0.53 -8.89
C THR A 80 0.70 0.81 -8.34
N LEU A 81 0.77 1.30 -7.11
CA LEU A 81 2.02 1.62 -6.42
C LEU A 81 2.15 0.79 -5.15
N SER A 82 3.39 0.54 -4.76
CA SER A 82 3.72 -0.09 -3.48
C SER A 82 4.03 0.96 -2.43
N ALA A 83 3.57 0.71 -1.20
CA ALA A 83 3.79 1.59 -0.08
C ALA A 83 4.49 0.86 1.06
N ARG A 84 5.51 1.52 1.62
CA ARG A 84 6.21 1.09 2.82
C ARG A 84 5.68 1.82 4.04
N THR A 85 6.26 1.52 5.19
CA THR A 85 5.99 2.27 6.42
C THR A 85 6.21 3.76 6.19
N TRP A 86 5.38 4.60 6.80
CA TRP A 86 5.37 6.06 6.59
C TRP A 86 6.75 6.69 6.80
N LYS A 87 7.49 6.24 7.81
CA LYS A 87 8.86 6.68 8.05
C LYS A 87 9.77 6.40 6.85
N CYS A 88 9.70 5.22 6.25
CA CYS A 88 10.51 4.89 5.08
C CYS A 88 10.15 5.76 3.87
N GLU A 89 8.86 6.00 3.63
CA GLU A 89 8.42 6.87 2.53
C GLU A 89 8.92 8.31 2.74
N MET A 90 8.76 8.86 3.95
CA MET A 90 9.22 10.21 4.31
C MET A 90 10.74 10.35 4.26
N ASP A 91 11.49 9.40 4.84
CA ASP A 91 12.96 9.38 4.77
C ASP A 91 13.42 9.34 3.31
N ASN A 92 12.68 8.63 2.45
CA ASN A 92 13.00 8.54 1.04
C ASN A 92 12.74 9.85 0.30
N MET A 93 11.72 10.64 0.63
CA MET A 93 11.38 11.89 -0.10
C MET A 93 12.57 12.83 -0.31
N PHE A 94 13.46 12.96 0.67
CA PHE A 94 14.64 13.84 0.57
C PHE A 94 15.95 13.11 0.26
N SER A 95 15.89 11.80 0.03
CA SER A 95 17.06 10.99 -0.30
C SER A 95 17.29 10.96 -1.81
N PRO A 96 18.52 11.24 -2.30
CA PRO A 96 18.88 10.99 -3.69
C PRO A 96 18.87 9.47 -3.97
N SER A 97 18.35 9.08 -5.13
CA SER A 97 18.05 7.68 -5.48
C SER A 97 19.28 6.77 -5.58
N ASP A 98 20.49 7.31 -5.77
CA ASP A 98 21.59 6.53 -6.38
C ASP A 98 22.83 6.32 -5.50
N ARG A 99 22.87 6.81 -4.26
CA ARG A 99 24.08 6.63 -3.44
C ARG A 99 24.08 5.28 -2.72
N GLU A 100 25.01 4.41 -3.11
CA GLU A 100 25.41 3.23 -2.32
C GLU A 100 25.78 3.64 -0.89
N PRO A 101 25.58 2.77 0.11
CA PRO A 101 25.91 3.11 1.48
C PRO A 101 27.42 3.32 1.61
N ASP A 102 27.83 4.43 2.23
CA ASP A 102 29.23 4.63 2.59
C ASP A 102 29.60 3.61 3.68
N LEU A 103 30.37 2.58 3.32
CA LEU A 103 30.84 1.55 4.26
C LEU A 103 32.12 2.02 4.97
N VAL A 104 32.25 1.70 6.25
CA VAL A 104 33.44 2.02 7.04
C VAL A 104 34.56 1.07 6.61
N SER A 105 35.66 1.62 6.08
CA SER A 105 36.86 0.83 5.74
C SER A 105 37.72 0.61 6.98
N THR A 106 38.21 -0.62 7.15
CA THR A 106 39.32 -0.93 8.09
C THR A 106 40.65 -1.10 7.38
N ASP A 107 40.65 -1.08 6.05
CA ASP A 107 41.86 -1.25 5.25
C ASP A 107 42.64 0.06 5.27
N GLY A 108 43.84 0.00 5.87
CA GLY A 108 44.75 1.14 5.97
C GLY A 108 45.02 1.66 7.38
N ASN A 109 44.35 1.15 8.42
CA ASN A 109 44.65 1.53 9.80
C ASN A 109 45.54 0.49 10.50
N PRO A 110 46.87 0.75 10.66
CA PRO A 110 47.82 -0.21 11.23
C PRO A 110 47.57 -0.51 12.72
N HIS A 111 46.69 0.25 13.39
CA HIS A 111 46.34 0.06 14.80
C HIS A 111 44.95 -0.55 15.02
N ALA A 112 44.21 -0.89 13.96
CA ALA A 112 42.89 -1.50 14.09
C ALA A 112 42.99 -2.88 14.77
N THR A 113 42.43 -2.99 15.97
CA THR A 113 42.39 -4.24 16.73
C THR A 113 41.42 -5.23 16.09
N ARG A 114 41.51 -6.51 16.47
CA ARG A 114 40.57 -7.54 16.03
C ARG A 114 39.12 -7.24 16.44
N GLN A 115 38.92 -6.50 17.53
CA GLN A 115 37.60 -6.05 17.97
C GLN A 115 37.07 -4.92 17.09
N ASP A 116 37.93 -3.97 16.69
CA ASP A 116 37.56 -2.88 15.77
C ASP A 116 37.10 -3.45 14.42
N LYS A 117 37.80 -4.45 13.88
CA LYS A 117 37.41 -5.11 12.63
C LYS A 117 36.02 -5.76 12.73
N ARG A 118 35.75 -6.49 13.81
CA ARG A 118 34.45 -7.13 14.05
C ARG A 118 33.32 -6.11 14.25
N LEU A 119 33.61 -5.01 14.94
CA LEU A 119 32.65 -3.93 15.12
C LEU A 119 32.34 -3.27 13.78
N THR A 120 33.36 -2.98 12.96
CA THR A 120 33.18 -2.42 11.62
C THR A 120 32.41 -3.37 10.70
N GLU A 121 32.73 -4.67 10.70
CA GLU A 121 31.96 -5.69 9.96
C GLU A 121 30.49 -5.67 10.38
N HIS A 122 30.19 -5.66 11.68
CA HIS A 122 28.82 -5.60 12.19
C HIS A 122 28.10 -4.32 11.78
N VAL A 123 28.76 -3.17 11.87
CA VAL A 123 28.20 -1.87 11.47
C VAL A 123 27.95 -1.82 9.96
N ASN A 124 28.87 -2.37 9.15
CA ASN A 124 28.71 -2.46 7.70
C ASN A 124 27.59 -3.41 7.31
N ASP A 125 27.45 -4.55 7.99
CA ASP A 125 26.35 -5.50 7.77
C ASP A 125 25.00 -4.89 8.13
N GLN A 126 24.91 -4.15 9.26
CA GLN A 126 23.71 -3.40 9.61
C GLN A 126 23.39 -2.33 8.59
N THR A 127 24.39 -1.55 8.16
CA THR A 127 24.25 -0.51 7.15
C THR A 127 23.78 -1.10 5.82
N ARG A 128 24.35 -2.22 5.40
CA ARG A 128 23.95 -2.93 4.17
C ARG A 128 22.56 -3.53 4.28
N THR A 129 22.21 -4.15 5.41
CA THR A 129 20.86 -4.67 5.65
C THR A 129 19.81 -3.56 5.63
N GLN A 130 20.12 -2.42 6.26
CA GLN A 130 19.26 -1.23 6.22
C GLN A 130 19.17 -0.65 4.81
N PHE A 131 20.29 -0.61 4.08
CA PHE A 131 20.33 -0.18 2.69
C PHE A 131 19.51 -1.11 1.80
N GLU A 132 19.69 -2.43 1.88
CA GLU A 132 18.93 -3.41 1.10
C GLU A 132 17.43 -3.34 1.42
N LYS A 133 17.06 -3.21 2.69
CA LYS A 133 15.65 -2.98 3.10
C LYS A 133 15.10 -1.68 2.51
N ARG A 134 15.91 -0.61 2.48
CA ARG A 134 15.59 0.70 1.89
C ARG A 134 15.70 0.75 0.36
N SER A 135 16.44 -0.17 -0.27
CA SER A 135 16.78 -0.17 -1.70
C SER A 135 15.97 -1.17 -2.50
N ALA A 136 15.59 -2.31 -1.91
CA ALA A 136 14.45 -3.10 -2.38
C ALA A 136 13.14 -2.28 -2.32
N SER A 137 13.15 -1.18 -1.55
CA SER A 137 12.15 -0.14 -1.56
C SER A 137 12.50 1.10 -2.41
N ARG A 138 13.33 0.96 -3.45
CA ARG A 138 13.63 2.01 -4.47
C ARG A 138 13.16 1.70 -5.90
N GLY A 139 12.21 0.78 -6.07
CA GLY A 139 11.59 0.60 -7.39
C GLY A 139 10.82 1.87 -7.81
N ALA A 140 10.85 2.25 -9.10
CA ALA A 140 10.08 3.37 -9.67
C ALA A 140 8.56 3.31 -9.43
N THR A 141 8.09 2.20 -8.85
CA THR A 141 6.69 1.91 -8.54
C THR A 141 6.37 2.08 -7.05
N ILE A 142 7.25 2.75 -6.31
CA ILE A 142 7.04 3.10 -4.90
C ILE A 142 6.56 4.53 -4.81
N ILE A 143 5.67 4.79 -3.85
CA ILE A 143 4.93 6.04 -3.78
C ILE A 143 5.88 7.25 -3.67
N SER A 144 6.88 7.21 -2.79
CA SER A 144 7.84 8.32 -2.66
C SER A 144 8.67 8.57 -3.92
N GLU A 145 9.09 7.54 -4.65
CA GLU A 145 9.80 7.73 -5.93
C GLU A 145 8.89 8.30 -7.02
N PHE A 146 7.67 7.77 -7.12
CA PHE A 146 6.67 8.32 -8.04
C PHE A 146 6.33 9.78 -7.70
N ALA A 147 6.25 10.11 -6.41
CA ALA A 147 6.02 11.46 -5.92
C ALA A 147 7.15 12.43 -6.32
N LYS A 148 8.41 12.02 -6.18
CA LYS A 148 9.56 12.81 -6.66
C LYS A 148 9.48 13.06 -8.16
N GLN A 149 9.19 12.02 -8.95
CA GLN A 149 9.04 12.14 -10.40
C GLN A 149 7.89 13.06 -10.79
N LEU A 150 6.76 12.98 -10.08
CA LEU A 150 5.61 13.85 -10.27
C LEU A 150 5.96 15.32 -10.02
N ALA A 151 6.67 15.60 -8.92
CA ALA A 151 7.12 16.95 -8.59
C ALA A 151 8.12 17.49 -9.63
N GLN A 152 9.03 16.65 -10.12
CA GLN A 152 9.97 17.03 -11.20
C GLN A 152 9.25 17.32 -12.52
N THR A 153 8.18 16.59 -12.81
CA THR A 153 7.38 16.76 -14.03
C THR A 153 6.45 17.98 -13.95
N ASN A 154 6.07 18.40 -12.74
CA ASN A 154 5.22 19.58 -12.50
C ASN A 154 5.90 20.58 -11.53
N PRO A 155 6.97 21.27 -11.95
CA PRO A 155 7.75 22.11 -11.05
C PRO A 155 6.98 23.29 -10.46
N ASP A 156 6.00 23.83 -11.21
CA ASP A 156 5.24 25.00 -10.80
C ASP A 156 4.28 24.69 -9.64
N GLU A 157 3.71 23.49 -9.62
CA GLU A 157 2.79 23.04 -8.56
C GLU A 157 3.55 22.65 -7.28
N TRP A 158 4.75 22.07 -7.44
CA TRP A 158 5.54 21.50 -6.34
C TRP A 158 6.84 22.26 -6.06
N ALA A 159 6.87 23.55 -6.37
CA ALA A 159 8.05 24.40 -6.25
C ALA A 159 8.63 24.41 -4.82
N ASP A 160 7.78 24.48 -3.80
CA ASP A 160 8.18 24.48 -2.39
C ASP A 160 8.85 23.16 -1.97
N TYR A 161 8.28 22.03 -2.41
CA TYR A 161 8.89 20.72 -2.19
C TYR A 161 10.25 20.61 -2.91
N LEU A 162 10.32 21.01 -4.17
CA LEU A 162 11.57 20.98 -4.94
C LEU A 162 12.64 21.91 -4.33
N HIS A 163 12.23 23.05 -3.79
CA HIS A 163 13.11 23.94 -3.04
C HIS A 163 13.67 23.23 -1.81
N ALA A 164 12.80 22.63 -0.97
CA ALA A 164 13.21 21.85 0.19
C ALA A 164 14.13 20.66 -0.18
N TYR A 165 13.84 19.98 -1.29
CA TYR A 165 14.66 18.89 -1.80
C TYR A 165 16.08 19.36 -2.17
N ARG A 166 16.20 20.46 -2.93
CA ARG A 166 17.50 21.06 -3.27
C ARG A 166 18.23 21.60 -2.04
N GLN A 167 17.47 22.16 -1.10
CA GLN A 167 17.99 22.65 0.16
C GLN A 167 18.64 21.53 0.97
N LYS A 168 18.04 20.33 1.05
CA LYS A 168 18.67 19.18 1.73
C LYS A 168 20.05 18.83 1.14
N LEU A 169 20.20 19.00 -0.18
CA LEU A 169 21.43 18.67 -0.90
C LEU A 169 22.52 19.74 -0.75
N HIS A 170 22.15 21.02 -0.75
CA HIS A 170 23.12 22.13 -0.81
C HIS A 170 23.29 22.88 0.52
N ASP A 171 22.30 22.87 1.40
CA ASP A 171 22.29 23.58 2.67
C ASP A 171 21.54 22.75 3.76
N PRO A 172 22.19 21.70 4.29
CA PRO A 172 21.58 20.83 5.29
C PRO A 172 21.22 21.56 6.60
N GLU A 173 21.97 22.58 6.99
CA GLU A 173 21.73 23.34 8.23
C GLU A 173 20.43 24.12 8.14
N MET A 174 20.20 24.82 7.03
CA MET A 174 18.96 25.55 6.80
C MET A 174 17.79 24.57 6.61
N PHE A 175 18.04 23.38 6.05
CA PHE A 175 17.02 22.34 5.93
C PHE A 175 16.56 21.87 7.32
N ASP A 176 17.49 21.65 8.24
CA ASP A 176 17.19 21.19 9.59
C ASP A 176 16.47 22.29 10.41
N LEU A 177 16.80 23.57 10.19
CA LEU A 177 16.06 24.70 10.77
C LEU A 177 14.59 24.74 10.30
N ASN A 178 14.34 24.40 9.03
CA ASN A 178 13.00 24.36 8.43
C ASN A 178 12.37 22.97 8.39
N HIS A 179 12.89 22.02 9.17
CA HIS A 179 12.53 20.60 9.09
C HIS A 179 11.01 20.34 9.13
N VAL A 180 10.28 21.02 10.02
CA VAL A 180 8.82 20.86 10.15
C VAL A 180 8.09 21.27 8.86
N ARG A 181 8.47 22.41 8.28
CA ARG A 181 7.86 22.93 7.05
C ARG A 181 8.21 22.05 5.85
N ASN A 182 9.48 21.65 5.74
CA ASN A 182 9.95 20.79 4.67
C ASN A 182 9.22 19.43 4.69
N ASN A 183 9.08 18.81 5.87
CA ASN A 183 8.31 17.57 6.01
C ASN A 183 6.83 17.75 5.69
N GLN A 184 6.24 18.92 5.93
CA GLN A 184 4.86 19.17 5.55
C GLN A 184 4.72 19.16 4.02
N PHE A 185 5.62 19.80 3.27
CA PHE A 185 5.59 19.76 1.80
C PHE A 185 5.72 18.33 1.25
N ALA A 186 6.60 17.51 1.84
CA ALA A 186 6.71 16.10 1.46
C ALA A 186 5.44 15.29 1.79
N ARG A 187 4.82 15.53 2.95
CA ARG A 187 3.56 14.90 3.35
C ARG A 187 2.41 15.28 2.42
N ASP A 188 2.32 16.54 2.03
CA ASP A 188 1.28 17.04 1.14
C ASP A 188 1.40 16.39 -0.24
N LEU A 189 2.62 16.30 -0.77
CA LEU A 189 2.91 15.62 -2.03
C LEU A 189 2.59 14.12 -1.98
N LEU A 190 3.01 13.41 -0.93
CA LEU A 190 2.65 11.99 -0.76
C LEU A 190 1.14 11.78 -0.64
N SER A 191 0.46 12.67 0.09
CA SER A 191 -0.99 12.61 0.26
C SER A 191 -1.70 12.84 -1.08
N HIS A 192 -1.26 13.81 -1.88
CA HIS A 192 -1.78 14.05 -3.22
C HIS A 192 -1.64 12.81 -4.12
N VAL A 193 -0.47 12.17 -4.13
CA VAL A 193 -0.27 10.94 -4.91
C VAL A 193 -1.24 9.84 -4.46
N LEU A 194 -1.32 9.59 -3.16
CA LEU A 194 -2.14 8.53 -2.58
C LEU A 194 -3.64 8.74 -2.75
N ILE A 195 -4.10 9.98 -2.63
CA ILE A 195 -5.52 10.33 -2.66
C ILE A 195 -5.96 10.53 -4.12
N ASP A 196 -5.20 11.26 -4.92
CA ASP A 196 -5.72 11.76 -6.20
C ASP A 196 -5.27 10.92 -7.40
N LYS A 197 -4.13 10.22 -7.30
CA LYS A 197 -3.54 9.49 -8.43
C LYS A 197 -3.68 7.98 -8.31
N VAL A 198 -3.34 7.41 -7.15
CA VAL A 198 -3.27 5.96 -6.95
C VAL A 198 -4.65 5.33 -6.89
N LYS A 199 -4.83 4.22 -7.63
CA LYS A 199 -6.06 3.41 -7.57
C LYS A 199 -5.90 2.17 -6.72
N ILE A 200 -4.72 1.53 -6.80
CA ILE A 200 -4.38 0.35 -6.02
C ILE A 200 -3.09 0.60 -5.26
N VAL A 201 -3.14 0.47 -3.93
CA VAL A 201 -1.96 0.56 -3.05
C VAL A 201 -1.60 -0.84 -2.54
N CYS A 202 -0.40 -1.31 -2.87
CA CYS A 202 0.14 -2.58 -2.37
C CYS A 202 0.99 -2.32 -1.13
N CYS A 203 0.63 -2.88 0.03
CA CYS A 203 1.30 -2.53 1.28
C CYS A 203 1.16 -3.60 2.37
N THR A 204 2.03 -3.55 3.38
CA THR A 204 1.85 -4.39 4.57
C THR A 204 0.77 -3.81 5.50
N PRO A 205 0.19 -4.59 6.42
CA PRO A 205 -0.81 -4.11 7.38
C PRO A 205 -0.38 -2.87 8.15
N ILE A 206 0.89 -2.82 8.58
CA ILE A 206 1.45 -1.69 9.33
C ILE A 206 1.66 -0.49 8.41
N ALA A 207 2.11 -0.69 7.18
CA ALA A 207 2.22 0.41 6.22
C ALA A 207 0.83 1.02 5.93
N LEU A 208 -0.19 0.20 5.71
CA LEU A 208 -1.57 0.67 5.50
C LEU A 208 -2.07 1.51 6.68
N GLU A 209 -1.91 0.99 7.91
CA GLU A 209 -2.29 1.67 9.15
C GLU A 209 -1.67 3.07 9.23
N GLN A 210 -0.37 3.17 8.98
CA GLN A 210 0.37 4.43 9.07
C GLN A 210 -0.06 5.39 7.96
N ILE A 211 -0.22 4.90 6.73
CA ILE A 211 -0.63 5.71 5.59
C ILE A 211 -2.02 6.30 5.84
N VAL A 212 -3.00 5.47 6.24
CA VAL A 212 -4.35 5.93 6.55
C VAL A 212 -4.32 6.98 7.66
N SER A 213 -3.54 6.74 8.72
CA SER A 213 -3.43 7.67 9.86
C SER A 213 -2.76 9.00 9.50
N HIS A 214 -1.77 8.99 8.59
CA HIS A 214 -1.05 10.19 8.20
C HIS A 214 -1.69 10.98 7.05
N THR A 215 -2.45 10.33 6.18
CA THR A 215 -3.01 10.97 4.97
C THR A 215 -4.53 11.11 4.99
N GLY A 216 -5.22 10.41 5.90
CA GLY A 216 -6.68 10.33 5.87
C GLY A 216 -7.21 9.54 4.67
N LEU A 217 -6.36 8.70 4.06
CA LEU A 217 -6.74 7.85 2.93
C LEU A 217 -7.97 7.02 3.27
N GLN A 218 -9.04 7.21 2.50
CA GLN A 218 -10.21 6.34 2.54
C GLN A 218 -10.06 5.23 1.50
N VAL A 219 -10.12 3.99 1.98
CA VAL A 219 -10.08 2.77 1.17
C VAL A 219 -11.48 2.18 1.11
N ASP A 220 -11.93 1.83 -0.09
CA ASP A 220 -13.27 1.30 -0.33
C ASP A 220 -13.28 -0.24 -0.35
N PHE A 221 -12.16 -0.84 -0.76
CA PHE A 221 -12.00 -2.29 -0.89
C PHE A 221 -10.62 -2.72 -0.41
N VAL A 222 -10.57 -3.75 0.42
CA VAL A 222 -9.34 -4.34 0.93
C VAL A 222 -9.26 -5.79 0.45
N ILE A 223 -8.15 -6.14 -0.19
CA ILE A 223 -7.78 -7.51 -0.52
C ILE A 223 -6.63 -7.89 0.40
N ILE A 224 -6.79 -8.95 1.18
CA ILE A 224 -5.70 -9.56 1.94
C ILE A 224 -5.27 -10.80 1.17
N ASP A 225 -4.14 -10.67 0.47
CA ASP A 225 -3.53 -11.74 -0.30
C ASP A 225 -2.59 -12.57 0.58
N ASP A 226 -2.51 -13.86 0.26
CA ASP A 226 -1.86 -14.85 1.11
C ASP A 226 -2.24 -14.72 2.60
N ALA A 227 -3.52 -14.48 2.88
CA ALA A 227 -4.08 -14.23 4.21
C ALA A 227 -3.78 -15.33 5.24
N HIS A 228 -3.55 -16.55 4.77
CA HIS A 228 -3.03 -17.62 5.61
C HIS A 228 -1.71 -17.21 6.27
N LEU A 229 -0.77 -16.54 5.60
CA LEU A 229 0.51 -16.06 6.14
C LEU A 229 0.38 -14.89 7.14
N MET A 230 -0.82 -14.36 7.36
CA MET A 230 -1.06 -13.26 8.28
C MET A 230 -1.56 -13.75 9.64
N THR A 231 -0.99 -13.16 10.70
CA THR A 231 -1.52 -13.34 12.05
C THR A 231 -2.88 -12.66 12.19
N ASP A 232 -3.73 -13.14 13.11
CA ASP A 232 -5.00 -12.49 13.46
C ASP A 232 -4.84 -11.00 13.78
N ALA A 233 -3.77 -10.65 14.50
CA ALA A 233 -3.47 -9.26 14.87
C ALA A 233 -3.21 -8.38 13.64
N MET A 234 -2.46 -8.89 12.66
CA MET A 234 -2.20 -8.18 11.42
C MET A 234 -3.50 -7.92 10.64
N THR A 235 -4.38 -8.91 10.54
CA THR A 235 -5.68 -8.74 9.87
C THR A 235 -6.58 -7.77 10.64
N ALA A 236 -6.59 -7.83 11.97
CA ALA A 236 -7.36 -6.93 12.82
C ALA A 236 -6.91 -5.46 12.65
N VAL A 237 -5.61 -5.19 12.50
CA VAL A 237 -5.09 -3.84 12.20
C VAL A 237 -5.73 -3.29 10.93
N VAL A 238 -5.75 -4.07 9.86
CA VAL A 238 -6.35 -3.68 8.57
C VAL A 238 -7.85 -3.37 8.73
N MET A 239 -8.60 -4.27 9.36
CA MET A 239 -10.04 -4.10 9.59
C MET A 239 -10.35 -2.88 10.46
N SER A 240 -9.51 -2.60 11.46
CA SER A 240 -9.70 -1.45 12.36
C SER A 240 -9.49 -0.10 11.67
N LYS A 241 -8.56 -0.04 10.70
CA LYS A 241 -8.20 1.19 9.98
C LYS A 241 -9.09 1.46 8.78
N CYS A 242 -9.67 0.40 8.22
CA CYS A 242 -10.58 0.45 7.09
C CYS A 242 -11.97 -0.12 7.44
N PRO A 243 -12.67 0.40 8.47
CA PRO A 243 -13.91 -0.22 8.98
C PRO A 243 -15.09 -0.15 8.00
N ARG A 244 -15.02 0.74 7.00
CA ARG A 244 -16.05 0.92 5.97
C ARG A 244 -15.73 0.18 4.68
N ALA A 245 -14.54 -0.41 4.56
CA ALA A 245 -14.13 -1.10 3.35
C ALA A 245 -14.75 -2.49 3.28
N SER A 246 -15.10 -2.92 2.08
CA SER A 246 -15.38 -4.34 1.84
C SER A 246 -14.07 -5.14 1.89
N LEU A 247 -14.10 -6.33 2.47
CA LEU A 247 -12.91 -7.14 2.72
C LEU A 247 -12.98 -8.46 1.95
N LEU A 248 -11.90 -8.81 1.27
CA LEU A 248 -11.68 -10.12 0.66
C LEU A 248 -10.41 -10.75 1.25
N LEU A 249 -10.54 -11.94 1.83
CA LEU A 249 -9.41 -12.76 2.31
C LEU A 249 -9.10 -13.84 1.27
N VAL A 250 -7.87 -13.91 0.79
CA VAL A 250 -7.41 -14.89 -0.19
C VAL A 250 -6.21 -15.62 0.38
N GLY A 251 -6.21 -16.95 0.38
CA GLY A 251 -5.07 -17.73 0.86
C GLY A 251 -5.31 -19.23 0.80
N ASP A 252 -4.27 -20.00 1.09
CA ASP A 252 -4.33 -21.45 1.16
C ASP A 252 -4.19 -21.92 2.62
N THR A 253 -5.30 -22.36 3.19
CA THR A 253 -5.36 -22.87 4.58
C THR A 253 -4.78 -24.28 4.73
N LYS A 254 -4.49 -24.98 3.63
CA LYS A 254 -3.84 -26.30 3.67
C LYS A 254 -2.33 -26.20 3.85
N SER A 255 -1.76 -25.01 3.62
CA SER A 255 -0.35 -24.76 3.85
C SER A 255 -0.04 -24.74 5.35
N PRO A 256 0.87 -25.59 5.85
CA PRO A 256 1.08 -25.77 7.29
C PRO A 256 1.63 -24.49 7.92
N GLN A 257 0.98 -24.02 8.98
CA GLN A 257 1.44 -22.88 9.77
C GLN A 257 1.58 -23.22 11.25
N ARG A 258 2.48 -22.49 11.92
CA ARG A 258 2.68 -22.61 13.37
C ARG A 258 1.61 -21.91 14.19
N VAL A 259 0.91 -20.92 13.62
CA VAL A 259 -0.11 -20.12 14.30
C VAL A 259 -1.32 -20.04 13.38
N PRO A 260 -2.54 -20.32 13.87
CA PRO A 260 -3.73 -20.25 13.04
C PRO A 260 -4.02 -18.81 12.62
N SER A 261 -4.32 -18.62 11.34
CA SER A 261 -4.69 -17.33 10.76
C SER A 261 -6.19 -17.05 10.90
N LEU A 262 -6.60 -15.80 10.66
CA LEU A 262 -8.03 -15.45 10.71
C LEU A 262 -8.80 -16.22 9.63
N LEU A 263 -8.19 -16.41 8.46
CA LEU A 263 -8.76 -17.17 7.36
C LEU A 263 -9.07 -18.61 7.79
N GLU A 264 -8.10 -19.28 8.41
CA GLU A 264 -8.26 -20.65 8.92
C GLU A 264 -9.32 -20.71 10.02
N ARG A 265 -9.34 -19.74 10.94
CA ARG A 265 -10.37 -19.65 11.97
C ARG A 265 -11.78 -19.45 11.41
N MET A 266 -11.92 -18.61 10.39
CA MET A 266 -13.21 -18.37 9.74
C MET A 266 -13.70 -19.61 8.99
N GLU A 267 -12.81 -20.30 8.28
CA GLU A 267 -13.12 -21.58 7.63
C GLU A 267 -13.57 -22.63 8.67
N ASN A 268 -12.82 -22.79 9.76
CA ASN A 268 -13.17 -23.71 10.85
C ASN A 268 -14.48 -23.33 11.57
N ALA A 269 -14.85 -22.04 11.58
CA ALA A 269 -16.11 -21.55 12.11
C ALA A 269 -17.29 -21.70 11.13
N GLY A 270 -17.06 -22.24 9.93
CA GLY A 270 -18.10 -22.47 8.92
C GLY A 270 -18.41 -21.24 8.05
N ALA A 271 -17.48 -20.29 7.93
CA ALA A 271 -17.62 -19.21 6.96
C ALA A 271 -17.72 -19.77 5.53
N ILE A 272 -18.46 -19.07 4.67
CA ILE A 272 -18.59 -19.45 3.27
C ILE A 272 -17.24 -19.21 2.59
N THR A 273 -16.59 -20.29 2.16
CA THR A 273 -15.34 -20.26 1.40
C THR A 273 -15.59 -20.65 -0.05
N HIS A 274 -14.83 -20.04 -0.96
CA HIS A 274 -14.85 -20.37 -2.38
C HIS A 274 -13.50 -20.99 -2.76
N HIS A 275 -13.48 -22.31 -2.98
CA HIS A 275 -12.27 -23.01 -3.40
C HIS A 275 -12.07 -22.91 -4.92
N LEU A 276 -10.93 -22.36 -5.34
CA LEU A 276 -10.52 -22.33 -6.74
C LEU A 276 -10.13 -23.75 -7.18
N LYS A 277 -10.76 -24.28 -8.22
CA LYS A 277 -10.61 -25.69 -8.66
C LYS A 277 -9.51 -25.92 -9.68
N SER A 278 -9.02 -24.86 -10.33
CA SER A 278 -8.08 -24.97 -11.45
C SER A 278 -6.67 -24.58 -11.01
N ASP A 279 -5.72 -25.49 -11.17
CA ASP A 279 -4.29 -25.21 -11.09
C ASP A 279 -3.73 -25.02 -12.50
N TYR A 280 -3.26 -23.81 -12.80
CA TYR A 280 -2.70 -23.45 -14.09
C TYR A 280 -1.16 -23.50 -14.12
N ARG A 281 -0.51 -23.96 -13.04
CA ARG A 281 0.96 -24.03 -12.93
C ARG A 281 1.57 -25.33 -13.47
N SER A 282 0.75 -26.32 -13.81
CA SER A 282 1.17 -27.65 -14.28
C SER A 282 1.16 -27.82 -15.80
N GLY A 283 1.35 -26.72 -16.55
CA GLY A 283 1.50 -26.70 -18.01
C GLY A 283 2.93 -26.43 -18.46
#